data_AF-A0A2H6H7V7-F1
#
_entry.id   AF-A0A2H6H7V7-F1
#
_cell.length_a   1.000
_cell.length_b   1.000
_cell.length_c   1.000
_cell.angle_alpha   90.00
_cell.angle_beta   90.00
_cell.angle_gamma   90.00
#
_symmetry.space_group_name_H-M   'P 1'
#
loop_
_entity.id
_entity.type
_entity.pdbx_description
1 polymer ?
#
loop_
_entity_poly.entity_id
_entity_poly.type
_entity_poly.pdbx_seq_one_letter_code
_entity_poly.pdbx_strand_id
1 'polypeptide(L)'
;MALDRGRLAKVDRRLLAGLGQDETFRMVRVPVTVAKWSTWKRYCDSKSVSMGRAIVTLIDHELMSVFGESGDVNIPVLAREAEEQLAARQGRIATRERGLEATEDRLRSWAERLRVWEDELRDRERQVDLVAKVAARPRASPKVGRNEPCPCGSGLKYKHCHGQPRRQPVDM
;
A
#
# COMPACT_ATOMS: atom_id res chain seq x y z
N MET A 1 -49.46 0.03 -35.45
CA MET A 1 -49.10 1.46 -35.63
C MET A 1 -47.61 1.53 -35.87
N ALA A 2 -47.16 1.85 -37.08
CA ALA A 2 -45.74 2.00 -37.36
C ALA A 2 -45.24 3.28 -36.66
N LEU A 3 -44.42 3.11 -35.63
CA LEU A 3 -43.73 4.24 -35.02
C LEU A 3 -42.72 4.80 -36.03
N ASP A 4 -42.75 6.10 -36.26
CA ASP A 4 -41.83 6.78 -37.17
C ASP A 4 -40.38 6.58 -36.68
N ARG A 5 -39.60 5.83 -37.47
CA ARG A 5 -38.21 5.46 -37.18
C ARG A 5 -37.32 6.69 -37.00
N GLY A 6 -37.62 7.80 -37.70
CA GLY A 6 -36.87 9.06 -37.56
C GLY A 6 -37.08 9.72 -36.20
N ARG A 7 -38.30 9.66 -35.66
CA ARG A 7 -38.61 10.16 -34.30
C ARG A 7 -37.98 9.29 -33.22
N LEU A 8 -38.01 7.97 -33.38
CA LEU A 8 -37.36 7.04 -32.45
C LEU A 8 -35.84 7.28 -32.39
N ALA A 9 -35.17 7.39 -33.53
CA ALA A 9 -33.72 7.64 -33.57
C ALA A 9 -33.30 8.97 -32.93
N LYS A 10 -34.18 9.99 -32.93
CA LYS A 10 -33.92 11.29 -32.28
C LYS A 10 -34.12 11.25 -30.76
N VAL A 11 -35.07 10.44 -30.29
CA VAL A 11 -35.26 10.15 -28.86
C VAL A 11 -34.07 9.34 -28.35
N ASP A 12 -33.65 8.32 -29.10
CA ASP A 12 -32.55 7.43 -28.73
C ASP A 12 -31.22 8.18 -28.61
N ARG A 13 -30.88 9.04 -29.58
CA ARG A 13 -29.70 9.93 -29.49
C ARG A 13 -29.70 10.85 -28.27
N ARG A 14 -30.87 11.35 -27.86
CA ARG A 14 -30.98 12.21 -26.66
C ARG A 14 -30.87 11.42 -25.37
N LEU A 15 -31.35 10.18 -25.35
CA LEU A 15 -31.22 9.28 -24.20
C LEU A 15 -29.76 8.84 -24.03
N LEU A 16 -29.11 8.40 -25.11
CA LEU A 16 -27.74 7.90 -25.11
C LEU A 16 -26.70 9.00 -24.82
N ALA A 17 -26.92 10.24 -25.29
CA ALA A 17 -26.01 11.36 -25.05
C ALA A 17 -25.85 11.74 -23.56
N GLY A 18 -26.70 11.21 -22.67
CA GLY A 18 -26.64 11.48 -21.24
C GLY A 18 -26.36 10.27 -20.35
N LEU A 19 -25.97 9.12 -20.91
CA LEU A 19 -25.62 7.90 -20.15
C LEU A 19 -24.15 7.87 -19.66
N GLY A 20 -23.41 8.97 -19.80
CA GLY A 20 -22.03 9.11 -19.32
C GLY A 20 -21.89 9.49 -17.84
N GLN A 21 -22.97 9.50 -17.06
CA GLN A 21 -22.92 9.76 -15.61
C GLN A 21 -23.47 8.55 -14.85
N ASP A 22 -22.84 8.25 -13.72
CA ASP A 22 -22.91 7.06 -12.86
C ASP A 22 -24.30 6.84 -12.19
N GLU A 23 -25.40 7.08 -12.92
CA GLU A 23 -26.76 6.87 -12.47
C GLU A 23 -27.31 5.54 -13.01
N THR A 24 -27.62 4.62 -12.11
CA THR A 24 -28.18 3.29 -12.42
C THR A 24 -29.60 3.34 -12.98
N PHE A 25 -30.34 4.43 -12.75
CA PHE A 25 -31.70 4.62 -13.25
C PHE A 25 -31.94 6.06 -13.69
N ARG A 26 -32.57 6.24 -14.86
CA ARG A 26 -32.97 7.57 -15.34
C ARG A 26 -34.46 7.61 -15.68
N MET A 27 -35.14 8.61 -15.14
CA MET A 27 -36.56 8.85 -15.45
C MET A 27 -36.72 9.42 -16.86
N VAL A 28 -37.49 8.73 -17.70
CA VAL A 28 -37.82 9.17 -19.06
C VAL A 28 -39.27 9.63 -19.12
N ARG A 29 -39.51 10.84 -19.61
CA ARG A 29 -40.87 11.34 -19.88
C ARG A 29 -41.29 10.95 -21.29
N VAL A 30 -42.33 10.12 -21.39
CA VAL A 30 -42.91 9.72 -22.67
C VAL A 30 -44.12 10.62 -22.97
N PRO A 31 -44.09 11.47 -24.01
CA PRO A 31 -45.23 12.31 -24.35
C PRO A 31 -46.33 11.46 -25.00
N VAL A 32 -47.49 11.37 -24.33
CA VAL A 32 -48.66 10.63 -24.82
C VAL A 32 -49.89 11.52 -24.78
N THR A 33 -50.78 11.41 -25.76
CA THR A 33 -52.04 12.16 -25.75
C THR A 33 -53.00 11.61 -24.70
N VAL A 34 -53.88 12.45 -24.16
CA VAL A 34 -54.89 12.06 -23.16
C VAL A 34 -55.76 10.89 -23.64
N ALA A 35 -56.13 10.88 -24.91
CA ALA A 35 -56.90 9.80 -25.52
C ALA A 35 -56.12 8.46 -25.52
N LYS A 36 -54.84 8.48 -25.91
CA LYS A 36 -53.98 7.28 -25.91
C LYS A 36 -53.75 6.76 -24.49
N TRP A 37 -53.50 7.66 -23.53
CA TRP A 37 -53.37 7.30 -22.12
C TRP A 37 -54.64 6.65 -21.56
N SER A 38 -55.80 7.21 -21.87
CA SER A 38 -57.10 6.69 -21.40
C SER A 38 -57.43 5.32 -22.01
N THR A 39 -57.09 5.10 -23.28
CA THR A 39 -57.24 3.78 -23.92
C THR A 39 -56.27 2.75 -23.33
N TRP A 40 -55.01 3.13 -23.11
CA TRP A 40 -54.01 2.26 -22.49
C TRP A 40 -54.41 1.84 -21.08
N LYS A 41 -54.86 2.79 -20.25
CA LYS A 41 -55.34 2.53 -18.90
C LYS A 41 -56.50 1.52 -18.90
N ARG A 42 -57.53 1.74 -19.74
CA ARG A 42 -58.67 0.82 -19.87
C ARG A 42 -58.25 -0.59 -20.29
N TYR A 43 -57.28 -0.71 -21.21
CA TYR A 43 -56.74 -2.00 -21.62
C TYR A 43 -56.03 -2.71 -20.45
N CYS A 44 -55.17 -2.00 -19.72
CA CYS A 44 -54.48 -2.53 -18.55
C CYS A 44 -55.45 -2.99 -17.45
N ASP A 45 -56.46 -2.18 -17.16
CA ASP A 45 -57.52 -2.49 -16.20
C ASP A 45 -58.30 -3.76 -16.61
N SER A 46 -58.64 -3.89 -17.90
CA SER A 46 -59.35 -5.08 -18.42
C SER A 46 -58.53 -6.38 -18.31
N LYS A 47 -57.20 -6.27 -18.30
CA LYS A 47 -56.27 -7.40 -18.18
C LYS A 47 -55.78 -7.61 -16.75
N SER A 48 -56.22 -6.80 -15.79
CA SER A 48 -55.76 -6.83 -14.39
C SER A 48 -54.22 -6.71 -14.26
N VAL A 49 -53.59 -5.91 -15.13
CA VAL A 49 -52.14 -5.66 -15.13
C VAL A 49 -51.89 -4.18 -14.88
N SER A 50 -50.88 -3.86 -14.07
CA SER A 50 -50.50 -2.45 -13.88
C SER A 50 -49.87 -1.86 -15.15
N MET A 51 -50.10 -0.58 -15.41
CA MET A 51 -49.57 0.09 -16.60
C MET A 51 -48.04 -0.03 -16.71
N GLY A 52 -47.33 0.04 -15.58
CA GLY A 52 -45.89 -0.14 -15.53
C GLY A 52 -45.45 -1.56 -15.91
N ARG A 53 -46.14 -2.59 -15.39
CA ARG A 53 -45.85 -4.00 -15.71
C ARG A 53 -46.08 -4.28 -17.19
N ALA A 54 -47.17 -3.76 -17.76
CA ALA A 54 -47.47 -3.91 -19.18
C ALA A 54 -46.43 -3.21 -20.08
N ILE A 55 -45.93 -2.03 -19.69
CA ILE A 55 -44.84 -1.36 -20.41
C ILE A 55 -43.54 -2.17 -20.34
N VAL A 56 -43.17 -2.69 -19.17
CA VAL A 56 -41.97 -3.52 -19.02
C VAL A 56 -42.06 -4.76 -19.89
N THR A 57 -43.20 -5.46 -19.91
CA THR A 57 -43.40 -6.64 -20.75
C THR A 57 -43.36 -6.31 -22.24
N LEU A 58 -43.87 -5.15 -22.66
CA LEU A 58 -43.75 -4.71 -24.05
C LEU A 58 -42.30 -4.38 -24.41
N ILE A 59 -41.58 -3.67 -23.55
CA ILE A 59 -40.15 -3.39 -23.76
C ILE A 59 -39.37 -4.71 -23.84
N ASP A 60 -39.60 -5.64 -22.93
CA ASP A 60 -38.95 -6.95 -22.91
C ASP A 60 -39.27 -7.76 -24.18
N HIS A 61 -40.53 -7.82 -24.58
CA HIS A 61 -40.95 -8.48 -25.83
C HIS A 61 -40.34 -7.84 -27.07
N GLU A 62 -40.28 -6.51 -27.15
CA GLU A 62 -39.67 -5.80 -28.28
C GLU A 62 -38.15 -5.94 -28.28
N LEU A 63 -37.49 -5.91 -27.12
CA LEU A 63 -36.06 -6.21 -27.03
C LEU A 63 -35.81 -7.65 -27.46
N MET A 64 -36.58 -8.61 -26.95
CA MET A 64 -36.50 -10.01 -27.36
C MET A 64 -36.83 -10.21 -28.84
N SER A 65 -37.67 -9.38 -29.47
CA SER A 65 -37.98 -9.46 -30.90
C SER A 65 -36.94 -8.76 -31.78
N VAL A 66 -36.40 -7.62 -31.34
CA VAL A 66 -35.34 -6.87 -32.04
C VAL A 66 -34.00 -7.61 -31.95
N PHE A 67 -33.75 -8.31 -30.86
CA PHE A 67 -32.60 -9.20 -30.68
C PHE A 67 -32.93 -10.68 -31.00
N GLY A 68 -34.19 -10.98 -31.36
CA GLY A 68 -34.70 -12.34 -31.55
C GLY A 68 -34.54 -12.91 -32.95
N GLU A 69 -34.16 -12.10 -33.93
CA GLU A 69 -33.79 -12.57 -35.27
C GLU A 69 -32.31 -12.35 -35.61
N SER A 70 -31.54 -11.75 -34.69
CA SER A 70 -30.07 -11.80 -34.67
C SER A 70 -29.61 -12.78 -33.60
N GLY A 71 -29.95 -14.05 -33.81
CA GLY A 71 -29.45 -15.20 -33.06
C GLY A 71 -27.96 -15.46 -33.28
N ASP A 72 -27.12 -14.44 -33.08
CA ASP A 72 -25.66 -14.58 -33.00
C ASP A 72 -24.99 -13.46 -32.18
N VAL A 73 -25.60 -13.03 -31.08
CA VAL A 73 -24.81 -12.53 -29.95
C VAL A 73 -24.79 -13.64 -28.92
N ASN A 74 -23.68 -14.35 -28.92
CA ASN A 74 -23.44 -15.58 -28.17
C ASN A 74 -23.23 -15.22 -26.69
N ILE A 75 -24.30 -14.81 -25.99
CA ILE A 75 -24.28 -14.34 -24.59
C ILE A 75 -23.54 -15.31 -23.65
N PRO A 76 -23.68 -16.66 -23.77
CA PRO A 76 -22.89 -17.61 -22.99
C PRO A 76 -21.39 -17.57 -23.29
N VAL A 77 -20.99 -17.32 -24.54
CA VAL A 77 -19.57 -17.21 -24.94
C VAL A 77 -18.97 -15.91 -24.43
N LEU A 78 -19.72 -14.80 -24.49
CA LEU A 78 -19.28 -13.52 -23.92
C LEU A 78 -19.11 -13.60 -22.40
N ALA A 79 -19.99 -14.32 -21.70
CA ALA A 79 -19.85 -14.58 -20.27
C ALA A 79 -18.57 -15.39 -19.98
N ARG A 80 -18.31 -16.46 -20.73
CA ARG A 80 -17.09 -17.27 -20.59
C ARG A 80 -15.83 -16.47 -20.89
N GLU A 81 -15.85 -15.66 -21.94
CA GLU A 81 -14.72 -14.80 -22.30
C GLU A 81 -14.45 -13.74 -21.21
N ALA A 82 -15.51 -13.18 -20.61
CA ALA A 82 -15.37 -12.26 -19.48
C ALA A 82 -14.77 -12.96 -18.24
N GLU A 83 -15.18 -14.19 -17.94
CA GLU A 83 -14.59 -15.01 -16.86
C GLU A 83 -13.11 -15.33 -17.13
N GLU A 84 -12.76 -15.70 -18.36
CA GLU A 84 -11.38 -15.94 -18.79
C GLU A 84 -10.52 -14.66 -18.64
N GLN A 85 -11.05 -13.50 -19.04
CA GLN A 85 -10.37 -12.21 -18.88
C GLN A 85 -10.19 -11.83 -17.40
N LEU A 86 -11.18 -12.10 -16.55
CA LEU A 86 -11.09 -11.90 -15.10
C LEU A 86 -10.04 -12.82 -14.49
N ALA A 87 -10.03 -14.10 -14.85
CA ALA A 87 -9.04 -15.07 -14.40
C ALA A 87 -7.62 -14.65 -14.84
N ALA A 88 -7.45 -14.19 -16.08
CA ALA A 88 -6.18 -13.67 -16.58
C ALA A 88 -5.73 -12.41 -15.82
N ARG A 89 -6.66 -11.52 -15.45
CA ARG A 89 -6.36 -10.34 -14.62
C ARG A 89 -5.98 -10.75 -13.20
N GLN A 90 -6.70 -11.69 -12.58
CA GLN A 90 -6.38 -12.23 -11.26
C GLN A 90 -5.00 -12.90 -11.25
N GLY A 91 -4.66 -13.68 -12.28
CA GLY A 91 -3.35 -14.31 -12.41
C GLY A 91 -2.20 -13.29 -12.50
N ARG A 92 -2.40 -12.18 -13.22
CA ARG A 92 -1.44 -11.06 -13.28
C ARG A 92 -1.25 -10.40 -11.92
N ILE A 93 -2.33 -10.16 -11.18
CA ILE A 93 -2.28 -9.59 -9.82
C ILE A 93 -1.52 -10.55 -8.89
N ALA A 94 -1.90 -11.83 -8.84
CA ALA A 94 -1.26 -12.82 -8.00
C ALA A 94 0.25 -12.97 -8.28
N THR A 95 0.65 -12.82 -9.56
CA THR A 95 2.08 -12.84 -9.94
C THR A 95 2.82 -11.62 -9.41
N ARG A 96 2.20 -10.43 -9.50
CA ARG A 96 2.77 -9.20 -8.94
C ARG A 96 2.87 -9.27 -7.42
N GLU A 97 1.86 -9.80 -6.74
CA GLU A 97 1.85 -9.98 -5.28
C GLU A 97 3.01 -10.89 -4.83
N ARG A 98 3.17 -12.06 -5.46
CA ARG A 98 4.32 -12.95 -5.18
C ARG A 98 5.67 -12.25 -5.40
N GLY A 99 5.77 -11.39 -6.42
CA GLY A 99 6.98 -10.61 -6.67
C GLY A 99 7.28 -9.57 -5.58
N LEU A 100 6.23 -8.94 -5.04
CA LEU A 100 6.35 -7.99 -3.92
C LEU A 100 6.74 -8.71 -2.63
N GLU A 101 6.10 -9.83 -2.32
CA GLU A 101 6.43 -10.68 -1.16
C GLU A 101 7.90 -11.15 -1.22
N ALA A 102 8.35 -11.66 -2.36
CA ALA A 102 9.76 -12.03 -2.55
C ALA A 102 10.74 -10.84 -2.44
N THR A 103 10.27 -9.62 -2.66
CA THR A 103 11.09 -8.41 -2.48
C THR A 103 11.12 -8.00 -1.01
N GLU A 104 9.99 -8.08 -0.30
CA GLU A 104 9.91 -7.87 1.14
C GLU A 104 10.77 -8.88 1.91
N ASP A 105 10.76 -10.15 1.54
CA ASP A 105 11.60 -11.18 2.16
C ASP A 105 13.10 -10.90 1.97
N ARG A 106 13.49 -10.40 0.78
CA ARG A 106 14.86 -9.97 0.53
C ARG A 106 15.25 -8.78 1.39
N LEU A 107 14.36 -7.79 1.53
CA LEU A 107 14.58 -6.63 2.40
C LEU A 107 14.68 -7.04 3.87
N ARG A 108 13.80 -7.94 4.33
CA ARG A 108 13.83 -8.49 5.70
C ARG A 108 15.15 -9.21 5.97
N SER A 109 15.56 -10.08 5.05
CA SER A 109 16.83 -10.81 5.14
C SER A 109 18.05 -9.88 5.13
N TRP A 110 18.00 -8.80 4.35
CA TRP A 110 19.06 -7.79 4.34
C TRP A 110 19.09 -6.98 5.64
N ALA A 111 17.94 -6.54 6.14
CA ALA A 111 17.84 -5.82 7.41
C ALA A 111 18.38 -6.66 8.58
N GLU A 112 18.12 -7.97 8.59
CA GLU A 112 18.65 -8.85 9.62
C GLU A 112 20.18 -8.96 9.55
N ARG A 113 20.75 -9.12 8.35
CA ARG A 113 22.21 -9.12 8.17
C ARG A 113 22.84 -7.80 8.61
N LEU A 114 22.19 -6.67 8.32
CA LEU A 114 22.67 -5.36 8.76
C LEU A 114 22.67 -5.25 10.28
N ARG A 115 21.62 -5.70 10.96
CA ARG A 115 21.56 -5.70 12.43
C ARG A 115 22.69 -6.51 13.05
N VAL A 116 22.92 -7.74 12.55
CA VAL A 116 24.02 -8.59 13.01
C VAL A 116 25.36 -7.88 12.83
N TRP A 117 25.58 -7.28 11.67
CA TRP A 117 26.82 -6.55 11.39
C TRP A 117 27.00 -5.30 12.28
N GLU A 118 25.93 -4.55 12.55
CA GLU A 118 25.96 -3.44 13.50
C GLU A 118 26.32 -3.89 14.92
N ASP A 119 25.81 -5.04 15.36
CA ASP A 119 26.15 -5.62 16.66
C ASP A 119 27.62 -6.05 16.73
N GLU A 120 28.14 -6.70 15.69
CA GLU A 120 29.56 -7.05 15.59
C GLU A 120 30.46 -5.81 15.66
N LEU A 121 30.07 -4.72 14.98
CA LEU A 121 30.80 -3.45 15.05
C LEU A 121 30.75 -2.86 16.46
N ARG A 122 29.59 -2.85 17.11
CA ARG A 122 29.46 -2.40 18.52
C ARG A 122 30.35 -3.22 19.46
N ASP A 123 30.45 -4.53 19.26
CA ASP A 123 31.32 -5.39 20.07
C ASP A 123 32.80 -5.10 19.83
N ARG A 124 33.20 -4.88 18.57
CA ARG A 124 34.56 -4.47 18.24
C ARG A 124 34.91 -3.11 18.84
N GLU A 125 34.01 -2.15 18.79
CA GLU A 125 34.18 -0.85 19.45
C GLU A 125 34.37 -1.01 20.97
N ARG A 126 33.51 -1.80 21.63
CA ARG A 126 33.65 -2.12 23.06
C ARG A 126 35.00 -2.75 23.39
N GLN A 127 35.49 -3.65 22.54
CA GLN A 127 36.79 -4.30 22.72
C GLN A 127 37.94 -3.30 22.57
N VAL A 128 37.90 -2.44 21.55
CA VAL A 128 38.90 -1.37 21.36
C VAL A 128 38.90 -0.42 22.55
N ASP A 129 37.74 0.00 23.04
CA ASP A 129 37.61 0.84 24.23
C ASP A 129 38.21 0.19 25.47
N LEU A 130 37.96 -1.11 25.67
CA LEU A 130 38.51 -1.85 26.79
C LEU A 130 40.04 -1.91 26.71
N VAL A 131 40.60 -2.22 25.54
CA VAL A 131 42.05 -2.25 25.31
C VAL A 131 42.66 -0.87 25.54
N ALA A 132 42.02 0.20 25.04
CA ALA A 132 42.46 1.57 25.25
C ALA A 132 42.48 1.96 26.74
N LYS A 133 41.44 1.58 27.50
CA LYS A 133 41.38 1.80 28.96
C LYS A 133 42.48 1.06 29.71
N VAL A 134 42.78 -0.18 29.32
CA VAL A 134 43.88 -0.96 29.91
C VAL A 134 45.23 -0.33 29.59
N ALA A 135 45.45 0.08 28.33
CA ALA A 135 46.69 0.73 27.90
C ALA A 135 46.91 2.10 28.56
N ALA A 136 45.84 2.85 28.80
CA ALA A 136 45.88 4.14 29.49
C ALA A 136 46.09 4.02 31.01
N ARG A 137 45.95 2.82 31.59
CA ARG A 137 46.19 2.62 33.02
C ARG A 137 47.67 2.86 33.30
N PRO A 138 48.01 3.84 34.18
CA PRO A 138 49.40 4.15 34.45
C PRO A 138 50.11 2.89 34.95
N ARG A 139 51.23 2.52 34.31
CA ARG A 139 52.07 1.44 34.82
C ARG A 139 52.47 1.83 36.23
N ALA A 140 52.21 0.96 37.20
CA ALA A 140 52.70 1.16 38.54
C ALA A 140 54.23 1.15 38.47
N SER A 141 54.83 2.35 38.46
CA SER A 141 56.26 2.46 38.70
C SER A 141 56.54 1.84 40.06
N PRO A 142 57.59 1.02 40.22
CA PRO A 142 57.95 0.48 41.52
C PRO A 142 58.03 1.64 42.51
N LYS A 143 57.20 1.59 43.56
CA LYS A 143 57.21 2.61 44.60
C LYS A 143 58.55 2.50 45.32
N VAL A 144 59.49 3.37 44.96
CA VAL A 144 60.79 3.44 45.61
C VAL A 144 60.55 3.77 47.08
N GLY A 145 61.01 2.87 47.95
CA GLY A 145 60.90 3.05 49.39
C GLY A 145 61.65 4.30 49.83
N ARG A 146 61.11 5.05 50.80
CA ARG A 146 61.70 6.32 51.27
C ARG A 146 63.17 6.20 51.72
N ASN A 147 63.61 5.00 52.12
CA ASN A 147 65.00 4.70 52.54
C ASN A 147 65.85 3.99 51.47
N GLU A 148 65.30 3.62 50.31
CA GLU A 148 66.03 2.95 49.24
C GLU A 148 66.93 3.94 48.46
N PRO A 149 67.99 3.46 47.77
CA PRO A 149 68.79 4.30 46.90
C PRO A 149 67.93 4.97 45.83
N CYS A 150 68.18 6.26 45.61
CA CYS A 150 67.39 7.07 44.69
C CYS A 150 67.65 6.65 43.24
N PRO A 151 66.60 6.44 42.41
CA PRO A 151 66.75 5.92 41.04
C PRO A 151 67.42 6.91 40.07
N CYS A 152 67.73 8.14 40.50
CA CYS A 152 68.46 9.12 39.69
C CYS A 152 69.99 8.90 39.67
N GLY A 153 70.50 7.87 40.35
CA GLY A 153 71.93 7.54 40.37
C GLY A 153 72.79 8.39 41.31
N SER A 154 72.20 9.19 42.19
CA SER A 154 72.94 10.10 43.10
C SER A 154 73.65 9.39 44.27
N GLY A 155 73.40 8.10 44.48
CA GLY A 155 73.89 7.34 45.64
C GLY A 155 73.19 7.66 46.97
N LEU A 156 72.28 8.63 47.01
CA LEU A 156 71.54 9.04 48.22
C LEU A 156 70.25 8.24 48.41
N LYS A 157 69.77 8.11 49.65
CA LYS A 157 68.43 7.55 49.93
C LYS A 157 67.33 8.45 49.36
N TYR A 158 66.23 7.89 48.85
CA TYR A 158 65.15 8.63 48.19
C TYR A 158 64.66 9.85 48.99
N LYS A 159 64.47 9.71 50.32
CA LYS A 159 64.07 10.81 51.22
C LYS A 159 65.01 12.01 51.29
N HIS A 160 66.28 11.81 50.94
CA HIS A 160 67.31 12.83 50.96
C HIS A 160 67.61 13.36 49.55
N CYS A 161 66.89 12.90 48.53
CA CYS A 161 67.04 13.37 47.15
C CYS A 161 65.66 13.83 46.63
N HIS A 162 65.05 13.08 45.73
CA HIS A 162 63.75 13.44 45.11
C HIS A 162 62.54 13.31 46.06
N GLY A 163 62.69 12.65 47.21
CA GLY A 163 61.67 12.52 48.24
C GLY A 163 61.81 13.55 49.38
N GLN A 164 62.64 14.59 49.23
CA GLN A 164 62.70 15.67 50.20
C GLN A 164 61.42 16.52 50.13
N PRO A 165 60.74 16.80 51.26
CA PRO A 165 59.67 17.78 51.26
C PRO A 165 60.28 19.15 50.93
N ARG A 166 59.73 19.84 49.92
CA ARG A 166 60.12 21.22 49.62
C ARG A 166 59.86 22.04 50.88
N ARG A 167 60.91 22.57 51.51
CA ARG A 167 60.77 23.57 52.56
C ARG A 167 60.31 24.84 51.87
N GLN A 168 59.03 25.20 52.02
CA GLN A 168 58.59 26.54 51.65
C GLN A 168 59.37 27.54 52.52
N PRO A 169 59.88 28.65 51.96
CA PRO A 169 60.42 29.72 52.78
C PRO A 169 59.27 30.25 53.63
N VAL A 170 59.43 30.17 54.94
CA VAL A 170 58.63 30.98 55.86
C VAL A 170 59.26 32.37 55.83
N ASP A 171 58.72 33.23 54.96
CA ASP A 171 59.03 34.66 55.01
C ASP A 171 58.48 35.20 56.35
N MET A 172 59.38 35.68 57.20
CA MET A 172 59.11 36.35 58.48
C MET A 172 58.98 37.85 58.29
#